data_AF-A0A9P9F731-F1
#
_entry.id   AF-A0A9P9F731-F1
#
_cell.length_a   1.000
_cell.length_b   1.000
_cell.length_c   1.000
_cell.angle_alpha   90.00
_cell.angle_beta   90.00
_cell.angle_gamma   90.00
#
_symmetry.space_group_name_H-M   'P 1'
#
loop_
_entity.id
_entity.type
_entity.pdbx_description
1 polymer ?
#
loop_
_entity_poly.entity_id
_entity_poly.type
_entity_poly.pdbx_seq_one_letter_code
_entity_poly.pdbx_strand_id
1 'polypeptide(L)'
;MAQPQQQNPSQEPPDAATAATIPHYPYALIPPIDHDPAGGDLIPKCYIAGGIFVPIAADLSEPFTTPATQVARLREAIARLDAHSAAVQSNLLNLVTRETARLAQDGRRHEASFAAHGPVPEVAPGLEPNDLDEMISNMSVFHKPGVDYNIATIPEPDFPSALTARSPREWTANETLRSLHKGVTDLDGYEKHVQRVRAGYEEALKEALESEAK
;
A
#
# COMPACT_ATOMS: atom_id res chain seq x y z
N MET A 1 -65.42 38.40 -11.05
CA MET A 1 -64.26 38.31 -11.98
C MET A 1 -63.38 37.18 -11.50
N ALA A 2 -63.53 36.00 -12.10
CA ALA A 2 -62.76 34.80 -11.77
C ALA A 2 -61.74 34.55 -12.88
N GLN A 3 -60.47 34.38 -12.51
CA GLN A 3 -59.40 34.04 -13.45
C GLN A 3 -59.51 32.56 -13.86
N PRO A 4 -59.24 32.21 -15.13
CA PRO A 4 -59.19 30.82 -15.56
C PRO A 4 -57.87 30.15 -15.13
N GLN A 5 -57.98 28.96 -14.58
CA GLN A 5 -56.85 28.07 -14.30
C GLN A 5 -56.22 27.59 -15.61
N GLN A 6 -54.94 27.89 -15.82
CA GLN A 6 -54.12 27.26 -16.85
C GLN A 6 -53.86 25.81 -16.47
N GLN A 7 -54.35 24.89 -17.31
CA GLN A 7 -53.99 23.47 -17.27
C GLN A 7 -52.54 23.31 -17.71
N ASN A 8 -51.72 22.74 -16.82
CA ASN A 8 -50.36 22.31 -17.12
C ASN A 8 -50.42 21.09 -18.05
N PRO A 9 -49.71 21.07 -19.20
CA PRO A 9 -49.62 19.87 -20.01
C PRO A 9 -48.79 18.82 -19.26
N SER A 10 -49.31 17.60 -19.22
CA SER A 10 -48.64 16.41 -18.69
C SER A 10 -47.23 16.31 -19.26
N GLN A 11 -46.22 16.42 -18.39
CA GLN A 11 -44.87 15.96 -18.70
C GLN A 11 -44.92 14.43 -18.74
N GLU A 12 -44.88 13.88 -19.96
CA GLU A 12 -44.45 12.50 -20.18
C GLU A 12 -43.09 12.28 -19.50
N PRO A 13 -42.90 11.17 -18.77
CA PRO A 13 -41.58 10.82 -18.27
C PRO A 13 -40.66 10.60 -19.48
N PRO A 14 -39.43 11.14 -19.49
CA PRO A 14 -38.49 10.83 -20.55
C PRO A 14 -38.27 9.32 -20.58
N ASP A 15 -38.47 8.74 -21.76
CA ASP A 15 -38.13 7.37 -22.09
C ASP A 15 -36.84 6.97 -21.39
N ALA A 16 -36.91 5.85 -20.67
CA ALA A 16 -35.76 5.16 -20.12
C ALA A 16 -34.89 4.68 -21.30
N ALA A 17 -34.13 5.62 -21.87
CA ALA A 17 -33.05 5.36 -22.78
C ALA A 17 -32.07 4.47 -22.02
N THR A 18 -32.15 3.20 -22.38
CA THR A 18 -31.26 2.09 -22.10
C THR A 18 -29.93 2.57 -21.53
N ALA A 19 -29.84 2.68 -20.20
CA ALA A 19 -28.55 2.73 -19.53
C ALA A 19 -27.86 1.43 -19.90
N ALA A 20 -26.97 1.50 -20.88
CA ALA A 20 -26.16 0.38 -21.29
C ALA A 20 -25.50 -0.14 -20.01
N THR A 21 -25.96 -1.29 -19.54
CA THR A 21 -25.33 -2.02 -18.45
C THR A 21 -23.96 -2.36 -19.01
N ILE A 22 -22.96 -1.53 -18.70
CA ILE A 22 -21.58 -1.80 -19.09
C ILE A 22 -21.29 -3.15 -18.45
N PRO A 23 -21.04 -4.21 -19.24
CA PRO A 23 -20.74 -5.50 -18.67
C PRO A 23 -19.50 -5.31 -17.80
N HIS A 24 -19.69 -5.45 -16.48
CA HIS A 24 -18.62 -5.49 -15.52
C HIS A 24 -17.87 -6.80 -15.78
N TYR A 25 -16.97 -6.78 -16.76
CA TYR A 25 -16.04 -7.86 -16.96
C TYR A 25 -15.01 -7.73 -15.84
N PRO A 26 -14.98 -8.64 -14.86
CA PRO A 26 -13.94 -8.60 -13.87
C PRO A 26 -12.63 -8.81 -14.63
N TYR A 27 -11.80 -7.77 -14.62
CA TYR A 27 -10.47 -7.74 -15.19
C TYR A 27 -9.65 -9.01 -14.89
N ALA A 28 -9.93 -9.65 -13.75
CA ALA A 28 -9.37 -10.92 -13.30
C ALA A 28 -9.59 -12.12 -14.26
N LEU A 29 -10.48 -12.05 -15.25
CA LEU A 29 -10.74 -13.17 -16.17
C LEU A 29 -9.84 -13.20 -17.41
N ILE A 30 -9.18 -12.09 -17.75
CA ILE A 30 -8.25 -12.07 -18.89
C ILE A 30 -6.83 -12.30 -18.34
N PRO A 31 -6.17 -13.42 -18.68
CA PRO A 31 -4.83 -13.68 -18.20
C PRO A 31 -3.84 -12.65 -18.79
N PRO A 32 -2.80 -12.27 -18.03
CA PRO A 32 -1.74 -11.43 -18.56
C PRO A 32 -0.96 -12.20 -19.63
N ILE A 33 -0.36 -11.47 -20.57
CA ILE A 33 0.61 -12.08 -21.49
C ILE A 33 1.82 -12.64 -20.73
N ASP A 34 2.51 -13.60 -21.32
CA ASP A 34 3.59 -14.39 -20.71
C ASP A 34 4.98 -13.72 -20.75
N HIS A 35 5.07 -12.50 -21.25
CA HIS A 35 6.30 -11.70 -21.34
C HIS A 35 6.03 -10.22 -21.00
N ASP A 36 7.03 -9.48 -20.56
CA ASP A 36 6.87 -8.02 -20.35
C ASP A 36 6.86 -7.30 -21.71
N PRO A 37 5.85 -6.46 -22.02
CA PRO A 37 5.87 -5.60 -23.20
C PRO A 37 7.12 -4.72 -23.29
N ALA A 38 7.74 -4.37 -22.16
CA ALA A 38 8.97 -3.59 -22.11
C ALA A 38 10.25 -4.42 -22.37
N GLY A 39 10.14 -5.73 -22.58
CA GLY A 39 11.26 -6.63 -22.87
C GLY A 39 12.10 -7.04 -21.66
N GLY A 40 11.67 -6.72 -20.44
CA GLY A 40 12.34 -7.12 -19.20
C GLY A 40 11.98 -8.54 -18.74
N ASP A 41 12.85 -9.13 -17.91
CA ASP A 41 12.57 -10.40 -17.24
C ASP A 41 11.37 -10.26 -16.30
N LEU A 42 10.57 -11.33 -16.19
CA LEU A 42 9.42 -11.35 -15.28
C LEU A 42 9.89 -11.38 -13.83
N ILE A 43 9.44 -10.42 -13.04
CA ILE A 43 9.72 -10.33 -11.61
C ILE A 43 8.87 -11.39 -10.89
N PRO A 44 9.46 -12.36 -10.18
CA PRO A 44 8.69 -13.34 -9.43
C PRO A 44 7.95 -12.69 -8.27
N LYS A 45 6.75 -13.18 -7.97
CA LYS A 45 5.98 -12.79 -6.79
C LYS A 45 6.80 -13.01 -5.52
N CYS A 46 6.78 -12.02 -4.64
CA CYS A 46 7.52 -12.06 -3.39
C CYS A 46 6.58 -11.91 -2.20
N TYR A 47 6.87 -12.62 -1.11
CA TYR A 47 6.17 -12.46 0.16
C TYR A 47 6.94 -11.46 1.02
N ILE A 48 6.31 -10.33 1.37
CA ILE A 48 6.93 -9.25 2.17
C ILE A 48 7.36 -9.76 3.55
N ALA A 49 6.67 -10.76 4.09
CA ALA A 49 7.02 -11.41 5.37
C ALA A 49 8.46 -11.95 5.43
N GLY A 50 9.11 -12.19 4.28
CA GLY A 50 10.51 -12.59 4.22
C GLY A 50 11.50 -11.53 4.70
N GLY A 51 11.07 -10.28 4.90
CA GLY A 51 11.95 -9.18 5.33
C GLY A 51 12.59 -9.38 6.71
N ILE A 52 11.99 -10.21 7.55
CA ILE A 52 12.49 -10.56 8.89
C ILE A 52 13.80 -11.37 8.85
N PHE A 53 14.09 -12.02 7.72
CA PHE A 53 15.28 -12.85 7.58
C PHE A 53 16.48 -11.98 7.26
N VAL A 54 17.28 -11.71 8.29
CA VAL A 54 18.55 -11.00 8.18
C VAL A 54 19.68 -12.03 8.10
N PRO A 55 20.57 -11.96 7.09
CA PRO A 55 21.74 -12.82 7.03
C PRO A 55 22.60 -12.70 8.29
N ILE A 56 23.06 -13.84 8.80
CA ILE A 56 23.98 -13.86 9.92
C ILE A 56 25.35 -13.40 9.41
N ALA A 57 25.81 -12.24 9.86
CA ALA A 57 27.10 -11.68 9.47
C ALA A 57 28.29 -12.36 10.19
N ALA A 58 28.04 -12.99 11.34
CA ALA A 58 29.06 -13.68 12.12
C ALA A 58 29.32 -15.08 11.57
N ASP A 59 30.59 -15.49 11.57
CA ASP A 59 30.95 -16.88 11.33
C ASP A 59 30.55 -17.72 12.55
N LEU A 60 29.62 -18.66 12.34
CA LEU A 60 29.13 -19.54 13.40
C LEU A 60 30.13 -20.63 13.79
N SER A 61 31.23 -20.78 13.07
CA SER A 61 32.30 -21.72 13.38
C SER A 61 33.32 -21.17 14.39
N GLU A 62 33.36 -19.85 14.59
CA GLU A 62 34.24 -19.22 15.57
C GLU A 62 33.74 -19.44 17.02
N PRO A 63 34.65 -19.64 18.00
CA PRO A 63 34.26 -19.78 19.40
C PRO A 63 33.53 -18.52 19.91
N PHE A 64 32.32 -18.71 20.44
CA PHE A 64 31.57 -17.61 21.03
C PHE A 64 32.25 -17.08 22.31
N THR A 65 32.60 -15.79 22.31
CA THR A 65 33.15 -15.12 23.49
C THR A 65 32.02 -14.51 24.31
N THR A 66 31.70 -15.12 25.45
CA THR A 66 30.64 -14.62 26.32
C THR A 66 31.05 -13.31 27.00
N PRO A 67 30.18 -12.29 27.05
CA PRO A 67 30.46 -11.04 27.77
C PRO A 67 30.76 -11.28 29.25
N ALA A 68 31.82 -10.65 29.74
CA ALA A 68 32.32 -10.86 31.10
C ALA A 68 31.38 -10.31 32.20
N THR A 69 30.60 -9.26 31.90
CA THR A 69 29.67 -8.64 32.85
C THR A 69 28.24 -8.63 32.32
N GLN A 70 27.27 -8.52 33.23
CA GLN A 70 25.86 -8.36 32.86
C GLN A 70 25.65 -7.05 32.07
N VAL A 71 26.30 -5.96 32.48
CA VAL A 71 26.27 -4.67 31.76
C VAL A 71 26.79 -4.81 30.33
N ALA A 72 27.92 -5.49 30.13
CA ALA A 72 28.47 -5.73 28.79
C ALA A 72 27.50 -6.53 27.92
N ARG A 73 26.89 -7.58 28.49
CA ARG A 73 25.90 -8.43 27.81
C ARG A 73 24.66 -7.66 27.35
N LEU A 74 24.13 -6.79 28.21
CA LEU A 74 22.94 -5.99 27.92
C LEU A 74 23.24 -4.93 26.84
N ARG A 75 24.40 -4.26 26.93
CA ARG A 75 24.84 -3.32 25.88
C ARG A 75 24.98 -4.01 24.53
N GLU A 76 25.58 -5.20 24.50
CA GLU A 76 25.69 -5.97 23.26
C GLU A 76 24.34 -6.46 22.74
N ALA A 77 23.40 -6.83 23.62
CA ALA A 77 22.05 -7.19 23.23
C ALA A 77 21.30 -6.02 22.56
N ILE A 78 21.40 -4.81 23.13
CA ILE A 78 20.82 -3.59 22.54
C ILE A 78 21.47 -3.32 21.18
N ALA A 79 22.80 -3.36 21.08
CA ALA A 79 23.49 -3.13 19.82
C ALA A 79 23.10 -4.14 18.72
N ARG A 80 22.94 -5.43 19.08
CA ARG A 80 22.46 -6.46 18.16
C ARG A 80 21.00 -6.23 17.74
N LEU A 81 20.15 -5.83 18.66
CA LEU A 81 18.75 -5.49 18.37
C LEU A 81 18.66 -4.32 17.38
N ASP A 82 19.42 -3.25 17.60
CA ASP A 82 19.44 -2.07 16.73
C ASP A 82 19.94 -2.43 15.32
N ALA A 83 21.04 -3.19 15.23
CA ALA A 83 21.59 -3.65 13.95
C ALA A 83 20.61 -4.57 13.18
N HIS A 84 19.98 -5.51 13.89
CA HIS A 84 18.97 -6.39 13.30
C HIS A 84 17.74 -5.61 12.84
N SER A 85 17.24 -4.67 13.66
CA SER A 85 16.12 -3.81 13.32
C SER A 85 16.37 -3.00 12.05
N ALA A 86 17.54 -2.36 11.94
CA ALA A 86 17.91 -1.61 10.75
C ALA A 86 17.93 -2.49 9.48
N ALA A 87 18.44 -3.72 9.60
CA ALA A 87 18.47 -4.67 8.49
C ALA A 87 17.06 -5.14 8.09
N VAL A 88 16.19 -5.45 9.04
CA VAL A 88 14.79 -5.82 8.76
C VAL A 88 14.04 -4.68 8.07
N GLN A 89 14.20 -3.43 8.53
CA GLN A 89 13.58 -2.26 7.91
C GLN A 89 14.05 -2.08 6.45
N SER A 90 15.36 -2.20 6.21
CA SER A 90 15.93 -2.12 4.85
C SER A 90 15.38 -3.24 3.96
N ASN A 91 15.32 -4.47 4.47
CA ASN A 91 14.77 -5.61 3.75
C ASN A 91 13.29 -5.42 3.39
N LEU A 92 12.46 -4.96 4.34
CA LEU A 92 11.05 -4.69 4.10
C LEU A 92 10.87 -3.64 3.00
N LEU A 93 11.62 -2.54 3.04
CA LEU A 93 11.58 -1.51 2.01
C LEU A 93 11.96 -2.07 0.62
N ASN A 94 13.02 -2.87 0.55
CA ASN A 94 13.46 -3.49 -0.69
C ASN A 94 12.39 -4.44 -1.26
N LEU A 95 11.75 -5.25 -0.40
CA LEU A 95 10.70 -6.19 -0.81
C LEU A 95 9.44 -5.47 -1.29
N VAL A 96 9.02 -4.41 -0.60
CA VAL A 96 7.89 -3.57 -1.03
C VAL A 96 8.20 -2.91 -2.37
N THR A 97 9.39 -2.33 -2.53
CA THR A 97 9.82 -1.68 -3.79
C THR A 97 9.85 -2.69 -4.96
N ARG A 98 10.31 -3.91 -4.70
CA ARG A 98 10.28 -4.98 -5.70
C ARG A 98 8.84 -5.39 -6.05
N GLU A 99 7.96 -5.48 -5.06
CA GLU A 99 6.57 -5.86 -5.28
C GLU A 99 5.81 -4.77 -6.06
N THR A 100 6.06 -3.48 -5.80
CA THR A 100 5.47 -2.40 -6.61
C THR A 100 5.98 -2.42 -8.05
N ALA A 101 7.28 -2.69 -8.26
CA ALA A 101 7.82 -2.88 -9.60
C ALA A 101 7.19 -4.08 -10.33
N ARG A 102 6.97 -5.19 -9.62
CA ARG A 102 6.27 -6.37 -10.14
C ARG A 102 4.82 -6.06 -10.51
N LEU A 103 4.09 -5.34 -9.66
CA LEU A 103 2.71 -4.93 -9.92
C LEU A 103 2.62 -4.01 -11.14
N ALA A 104 3.55 -3.06 -11.29
CA ALA A 104 3.63 -2.23 -12.47
C ALA A 104 3.92 -3.05 -13.75
N GLN A 105 4.77 -4.06 -13.66
CA GLN A 105 5.02 -5.00 -14.76
C GLN A 105 3.77 -5.81 -15.11
N ASP A 106 3.08 -6.36 -14.12
CA ASP A 106 1.81 -7.08 -14.33
C ASP A 106 0.75 -6.18 -14.94
N GLY A 107 0.64 -4.93 -14.50
CA GLY A 107 -0.25 -3.94 -15.07
C GLY A 107 -0.03 -3.76 -16.57
N ARG A 108 1.23 -3.57 -17.01
CA ARG A 108 1.57 -3.48 -18.44
C ARG A 108 1.19 -4.74 -19.21
N ARG A 109 1.48 -5.92 -18.65
CA ARG A 109 1.18 -7.22 -19.28
C ARG A 109 -0.32 -7.42 -19.46
N HIS A 110 -1.09 -7.00 -18.47
CA HIS A 110 -2.52 -7.07 -18.54
C HIS A 110 -3.13 -6.00 -19.46
N GLU A 111 -2.61 -4.77 -19.49
CA GLU A 111 -3.00 -3.76 -20.48
C GLU A 111 -2.77 -4.27 -21.91
N ALA A 112 -1.61 -4.87 -22.18
CA ALA A 112 -1.31 -5.46 -23.49
C ALA A 112 -2.28 -6.60 -23.85
N SER A 113 -2.62 -7.45 -22.88
CA SER A 113 -3.65 -8.49 -23.06
C SER A 113 -5.03 -7.89 -23.34
N PHE A 114 -5.42 -6.86 -22.60
CA PHE A 114 -6.71 -6.17 -22.75
C PHE A 114 -6.82 -5.40 -24.08
N ALA A 115 -5.75 -4.78 -24.56
CA ALA A 115 -5.74 -4.05 -25.83
C ALA A 115 -6.11 -4.95 -27.03
N ALA A 116 -5.85 -6.27 -26.94
CA ALA A 116 -6.28 -7.25 -27.93
C ALA A 116 -7.81 -7.51 -27.92
N HIS A 117 -8.52 -7.12 -26.87
CA HIS A 117 -9.94 -7.41 -26.64
C HIS A 117 -10.87 -6.19 -26.80
N GLY A 118 -10.34 -5.00 -27.10
CA GLY A 118 -11.10 -3.79 -27.38
C GLY A 118 -10.75 -2.60 -26.47
N PRO A 119 -11.34 -1.41 -26.72
CA PRO A 119 -11.04 -0.20 -25.95
C PRO A 119 -11.54 -0.32 -24.51
N VAL A 120 -10.66 -0.01 -23.56
CA VAL A 120 -10.99 0.08 -22.13
C VAL A 120 -11.57 1.47 -21.86
N PRO A 121 -12.74 1.60 -21.20
CA PRO A 121 -13.24 2.90 -20.79
C PRO A 121 -12.26 3.56 -19.81
N GLU A 122 -11.72 4.74 -20.15
CA GLU A 122 -10.84 5.51 -19.25
C GLU A 122 -11.64 6.20 -18.14
N VAL A 123 -12.92 6.49 -18.38
CA VAL A 123 -13.80 7.21 -17.45
C VAL A 123 -14.80 6.23 -16.83
N ALA A 124 -15.02 6.42 -15.52
CA ALA A 124 -16.07 5.72 -14.78
C ALA A 124 -17.44 5.92 -15.46
N PRO A 125 -18.27 4.87 -15.58
CA PRO A 125 -19.65 5.08 -15.97
C PRO A 125 -20.34 6.06 -15.02
N GLY A 126 -20.90 7.14 -15.57
CA GLY A 126 -21.62 8.18 -14.83
C GLY A 126 -20.78 9.38 -14.40
N LEU A 127 -19.52 9.49 -14.83
CA LEU A 127 -18.70 10.69 -14.64
C LEU A 127 -18.59 11.46 -15.97
N GLU A 128 -18.86 12.76 -15.97
CA GLU A 128 -18.64 13.58 -17.16
C GLU A 128 -17.13 13.82 -17.34
N PRO A 129 -16.61 13.95 -18.59
CA PRO A 129 -15.19 14.13 -18.84
C PRO A 129 -14.56 15.32 -18.07
N ASN A 130 -15.32 16.41 -17.89
CA ASN A 130 -14.85 17.60 -17.20
C ASN A 130 -14.80 17.45 -15.67
N ASP A 131 -15.61 16.55 -15.09
CA ASP A 131 -15.63 16.33 -13.64
C ASP A 131 -14.29 15.75 -13.18
N LEU A 132 -13.65 14.94 -14.02
CA LEU A 132 -12.38 14.30 -13.73
C LEU A 132 -11.26 15.34 -13.63
N ASP A 133 -11.22 16.31 -14.55
CA ASP A 133 -10.26 17.41 -14.53
C ASP A 133 -10.47 18.32 -13.30
N GLU A 134 -11.73 18.60 -12.94
CA GLU A 134 -12.06 19.38 -11.75
C GLU A 134 -11.66 18.65 -10.47
N MET A 135 -11.90 17.34 -10.38
CA MET A 135 -11.44 16.51 -9.27
C MET A 135 -9.91 16.50 -9.16
N ILE A 136 -9.19 16.30 -10.26
CA ILE A 136 -7.71 16.33 -10.27
C ILE A 136 -7.19 17.70 -9.84
N SER A 137 -7.79 18.78 -10.37
CA SER A 137 -7.47 20.14 -9.98
C SER A 137 -7.62 20.34 -8.47
N ASN A 138 -8.76 19.94 -7.91
CA ASN A 138 -9.02 20.02 -6.47
C ASN A 138 -8.04 19.19 -5.64
N MET A 139 -7.65 18.00 -6.11
CA MET A 139 -6.66 17.14 -5.45
C MET A 139 -5.23 17.69 -5.50
N SER A 140 -4.91 18.49 -6.53
CA SER A 140 -3.58 19.09 -6.69
C SER A 140 -3.34 20.32 -5.83
N VAL A 141 -4.39 20.85 -5.17
CA VAL A 141 -4.28 22.02 -4.30
C VAL A 141 -3.48 21.68 -3.05
N PHE A 142 -2.40 22.43 -2.81
CA PHE A 142 -1.60 22.29 -1.60
C PHE A 142 -2.43 22.54 -0.32
N HIS A 143 -2.08 21.83 0.75
CA HIS A 143 -2.65 22.06 2.07
C HIS A 143 -2.49 23.54 2.48
N LYS A 144 -3.52 24.12 3.09
CA LYS A 144 -3.44 25.47 3.64
C LYS A 144 -2.79 25.41 5.02
N PRO A 145 -1.67 26.13 5.26
CA PRO A 145 -1.05 26.16 6.58
C PRO A 145 -2.03 26.69 7.64
N GLY A 146 -2.10 26.03 8.80
CA GLY A 146 -2.94 26.45 9.92
C GLY A 146 -4.41 26.04 9.85
N VAL A 147 -4.83 25.32 8.80
CA VAL A 147 -6.16 24.69 8.74
C VAL A 147 -6.05 23.25 9.25
N ASP A 148 -6.84 22.91 10.26
CA ASP A 148 -6.98 21.53 10.72
C ASP A 148 -7.99 20.80 9.83
N TYR A 149 -7.48 19.83 9.07
CA TYR A 149 -8.29 19.00 8.17
C TYR A 149 -8.86 17.76 8.87
N ASN A 150 -8.74 17.65 10.20
CA ASN A 150 -9.19 16.52 10.99
C ASN A 150 -8.70 15.16 10.45
N ILE A 151 -7.48 15.14 9.90
CA ILE A 151 -6.88 14.00 9.19
C ILE A 151 -6.85 12.75 10.09
N ALA A 152 -6.75 12.95 11.42
CA ALA A 152 -6.76 11.89 12.42
C ALA A 152 -8.08 11.12 12.54
N THR A 153 -9.20 11.68 12.04
CA THR A 153 -10.53 11.04 12.06
C THR A 153 -10.94 10.44 10.71
N ILE A 154 -10.13 10.67 9.67
CA ILE A 154 -10.42 10.14 8.35
C ILE A 154 -10.18 8.63 8.41
N PRO A 155 -11.17 7.80 8.04
CA PRO A 155 -10.98 6.36 8.01
C PRO A 155 -9.87 5.99 7.02
N GLU A 156 -9.15 4.92 7.31
CA GLU A 156 -8.13 4.41 6.39
C GLU A 156 -8.77 4.10 5.02
N PRO A 157 -8.08 4.40 3.91
CA PRO A 157 -8.61 4.10 2.58
C PRO A 157 -8.85 2.60 2.43
N ASP A 158 -10.09 2.22 2.15
CA ASP A 158 -10.39 0.86 1.70
C ASP A 158 -10.09 0.76 0.22
N PHE A 159 -9.11 -0.07 -0.15
CA PHE A 159 -8.78 -0.34 -1.54
C PHE A 159 -9.62 -1.53 -2.03
N PRO A 160 -10.63 -1.31 -2.89
CA PRO A 160 -11.55 -2.35 -3.31
C PRO A 160 -10.81 -3.55 -3.95
N SER A 161 -11.35 -4.75 -3.75
CA SER A 161 -10.72 -6.01 -4.15
C SER A 161 -10.36 -6.05 -5.65
N ALA A 162 -9.44 -6.93 -6.04
CA ALA A 162 -9.08 -7.16 -7.44
C ALA A 162 -10.29 -7.47 -8.35
N LEU A 163 -11.37 -8.01 -7.78
CA LEU A 163 -12.58 -8.40 -8.51
C LEU A 163 -13.48 -7.21 -8.88
N THR A 164 -13.29 -6.05 -8.24
CA THR A 164 -14.12 -4.86 -8.43
C THR A 164 -13.42 -3.77 -9.24
N ALA A 165 -12.16 -4.00 -9.64
CA ALA A 165 -11.42 -3.08 -10.51
C ALA A 165 -12.03 -3.08 -11.92
N ARG A 166 -12.23 -1.89 -12.50
CA ARG A 166 -12.85 -1.70 -13.82
C ARG A 166 -11.84 -1.77 -14.96
N SER A 167 -10.56 -1.54 -14.66
CA SER A 167 -9.49 -1.53 -15.66
C SER A 167 -8.19 -2.14 -15.13
N PRO A 168 -7.28 -2.57 -16.02
CA PRO A 168 -5.92 -2.95 -15.64
C PRO A 168 -5.18 -1.89 -14.83
N ARG A 169 -5.37 -0.62 -15.20
CA ARG A 169 -4.78 0.54 -14.52
C ARG A 169 -5.28 0.66 -13.10
N GLU A 170 -6.61 0.62 -12.93
CA GLU A 170 -7.25 0.71 -11.61
C GLU A 170 -6.84 -0.45 -10.73
N TRP A 171 -6.81 -1.67 -11.27
CA TRP A 171 -6.30 -2.83 -10.54
C TRP A 171 -4.86 -2.64 -10.08
N THR A 172 -3.97 -2.24 -10.99
CA THR A 172 -2.55 -2.02 -10.70
C THR A 172 -2.36 -0.96 -9.63
N ALA A 173 -3.11 0.15 -9.72
CA ALA A 173 -3.10 1.21 -8.73
C ALA A 173 -3.56 0.70 -7.35
N ASN A 174 -4.69 0.01 -7.29
CA ASN A 174 -5.25 -0.52 -6.05
C ASN A 174 -4.32 -1.53 -5.38
N GLU A 175 -3.75 -2.47 -6.14
CA GLU A 175 -2.79 -3.44 -5.58
C GLU A 175 -1.49 -2.77 -5.13
N THR A 176 -1.00 -1.77 -5.88
CA THR A 176 0.20 -1.02 -5.50
C THR A 176 -0.02 -0.29 -4.18
N LEU A 177 -1.13 0.43 -4.06
CA LEU A 177 -1.49 1.15 -2.84
C LEU A 177 -1.73 0.21 -1.66
N ARG A 178 -2.38 -0.95 -1.89
CA ARG A 178 -2.56 -1.98 -0.86
C ARG A 178 -1.23 -2.54 -0.39
N SER A 179 -0.30 -2.83 -1.31
CA SER A 179 1.04 -3.33 -0.97
C SER A 179 1.84 -2.30 -0.17
N LEU A 180 1.75 -1.01 -0.56
CA LEU A 180 2.40 0.09 0.17
C LEU A 180 1.80 0.26 1.56
N HIS A 181 0.47 0.30 1.67
CA HIS A 181 -0.23 0.41 2.95
C HIS A 181 0.16 -0.73 3.89
N LYS A 182 0.12 -1.98 3.40
CA LYS A 182 0.59 -3.13 4.18
C LYS A 182 2.05 -2.98 4.62
N GLY A 183 2.94 -2.53 3.74
CA GLY A 183 4.34 -2.29 4.07
C GLY A 183 4.52 -1.26 5.19
N VAL A 184 3.78 -0.16 5.15
CA VAL A 184 3.79 0.87 6.20
C VAL A 184 3.27 0.33 7.53
N THR A 185 2.14 -0.38 7.52
CA THR A 185 1.56 -0.99 8.72
C THR A 185 2.49 -2.05 9.34
N ASP A 186 3.11 -2.89 8.51
CA ASP A 186 4.07 -3.90 8.98
C ASP A 186 5.33 -3.23 9.59
N LEU A 187 5.82 -2.12 9.02
CA LEU A 187 6.95 -1.35 9.55
C LEU A 187 6.63 -0.68 10.89
N ASP A 188 5.49 0.00 11.00
CA ASP A 188 5.04 0.63 12.25
C ASP A 188 4.85 -0.41 13.38
N GLY A 189 4.21 -1.54 13.06
CA GLY A 189 4.04 -2.64 13.99
C GLY A 189 5.38 -3.23 14.46
N TYR A 190 6.35 -3.37 13.53
CA TYR A 190 7.69 -3.84 13.84
C TYR A 190 8.47 -2.86 14.71
N GLU A 191 8.41 -1.55 14.40
CA GLU A 191 9.08 -0.52 15.18
C GLU A 191 8.57 -0.50 16.62
N LYS A 192 7.25 -0.54 16.82
CA LYS A 192 6.63 -0.65 18.15
C LYS A 192 7.05 -1.93 18.88
N HIS A 193 7.24 -3.03 18.17
CA HIS A 193 7.76 -4.26 18.75
C HIS A 193 9.22 -4.07 19.22
N VAL A 194 10.10 -3.56 18.37
CA VAL A 194 11.51 -3.31 18.70
C VAL A 194 11.65 -2.35 19.88
N GLN A 195 10.88 -1.25 19.89
CA GLN A 195 10.89 -0.29 20.99
C GLN A 195 10.52 -0.93 22.33
N ARG A 196 9.50 -1.79 22.37
CA ARG A 196 9.13 -2.53 23.59
C ARG A 196 10.23 -3.46 24.07
N VAL A 197 10.86 -4.19 23.15
CA VAL A 197 11.97 -5.11 23.50
C VAL A 197 13.17 -4.31 24.00
N ARG A 198 13.50 -3.20 23.35
CA ARG A 198 14.60 -2.30 23.72
C ARG A 198 14.39 -1.72 25.11
N ALA A 199 13.18 -1.25 25.42
CA ALA A 199 12.85 -0.70 26.74
C ALA A 199 13.12 -1.71 27.87
N GLY A 200 12.79 -2.98 27.67
CA GLY A 200 13.09 -4.04 28.65
C GLY A 200 14.58 -4.25 28.88
N TYR A 201 15.41 -4.16 27.83
CA TYR A 201 16.87 -4.23 27.97
C TYR A 201 17.46 -2.98 28.65
N GLU A 202 16.90 -1.80 28.37
CA GLU A 202 17.34 -0.55 28.99
C GLU A 202 17.01 -0.49 30.48
N GLU A 203 15.84 -0.98 30.89
CA GLU A 203 15.46 -1.12 32.29
C GLU A 203 16.42 -2.07 33.02
N ALA A 204 16.65 -3.27 32.47
CA ALA A 204 17.61 -4.22 33.03
C ALA A 204 19.04 -3.66 33.08
N LEU A 205 19.44 -2.83 32.12
CA LEU A 205 20.75 -2.19 32.09
C LEU A 205 20.90 -1.16 33.21
N LYS A 206 19.84 -0.39 33.46
CA LYS A 206 19.80 0.58 34.57
C LYS A 206 19.92 -0.13 35.91
N GLU A 207 19.15 -1.20 36.14
CA GLU A 207 19.23 -1.99 37.37
C GLU A 207 20.63 -2.59 37.59
N ALA A 208 21.25 -3.14 36.54
CA ALA A 208 22.59 -3.70 36.61
C ALA A 208 23.63 -2.63 37.00
N LEU A 209 23.55 -1.43 36.41
CA LEU A 209 24.45 -0.31 36.75
C LEU A 209 24.26 0.16 38.20
N GLU A 210 23.02 0.22 38.69
CA GLU A 210 22.73 0.58 40.09
C GLU A 210 23.24 -0.49 41.08
N SER A 211 23.28 -1.75 40.67
CA SER A 211 23.82 -2.85 41.48
C SER A 211 25.36 -2.86 41.53
N GLU A 212 26.04 -2.47 40.45
CA GLU A 212 27.52 -2.35 40.41
C GLU A 212 28.03 -1.12 41.16
N ALA A 213 27.18 -0.11 41.39
CA ALA A 213 27.51 1.11 42.12
C ALA A 213 27.36 1.00 43.64
N LYS A 214 26.76 -0.09 44.15
CA LYS A 214 26.57 -0.37 45.58
C LYS A 214 27.65 -1.30 46.11
#